data_AF-A0A915B1Q1-F1
#
_entry.id   AF-A0A915B1Q1-F1
#
_cell.length_a   1.000
_cell.length_b   1.000
_cell.length_c   1.000
_cell.angle_alpha   90.00
_cell.angle_beta   90.00
_cell.angle_gamma   90.00
#
_symmetry.space_group_name_H-M   'P 1'
#
loop_
_entity.id
_entity.type
_entity.pdbx_description
1 polymer ?
#
loop_
_entity_poly.entity_id
_entity_poly.type
_entity_poly.pdbx_seq_one_letter_code
_entity_poly.pdbx_strand_id
1 'polypeptide(L)'
;ACILTLQQRGDEDGEGKLELICLVLRHMIHLPCASSNLPCQNGKGFRTKGFPKSFNEYTYVAANGYAQLKRQSDEEPVLLSDGRTVVSNREVVQHPRYLLKRFDTLVNVEHWVSLEAIKYIFMQMFR
;
A
#
# COMPACT_ATOMS: atom_id res chain seq x y z
N ALA A 1 -6.10 -0.86 17.64
CA ALA A 1 -6.71 -2.21 17.62
C ALA A 1 -6.03 -3.19 16.65
N CYS A 2 -4.72 -3.04 16.39
CA CYS A 2 -3.97 -3.89 15.44
C CYS A 2 -3.08 -4.95 16.15
N ILE A 3 -3.19 -5.06 17.48
CA ILE A 3 -2.24 -5.78 18.34
C ILE A 3 -2.53 -7.31 18.41
N LEU A 4 -3.68 -7.79 17.93
CA LEU A 4 -4.18 -9.12 18.31
C LEU A 4 -3.69 -10.32 17.47
N THR A 5 -2.75 -10.18 16.52
CA THR A 5 -2.31 -11.34 15.72
C THR A 5 -0.81 -11.53 15.57
N LEU A 6 0.04 -10.67 16.15
CA LEU A 6 1.50 -10.83 16.04
C LEU A 6 2.12 -11.09 17.41
N GLN A 7 1.99 -12.33 17.89
CA GLN A 7 2.63 -12.75 19.14
C GLN A 7 4.15 -12.94 18.92
N GLN A 8 4.86 -11.87 19.25
CA GLN A 8 6.17 -11.75 19.89
C GLN A 8 7.28 -12.79 19.62
N ARG A 9 8.33 -12.32 18.92
CA ARG A 9 9.71 -12.64 19.28
C ARG A 9 10.46 -11.33 19.51
N GLY A 10 11.06 -11.21 20.68
CA GLY A 10 11.70 -9.99 21.16
C GLY A 10 13.05 -9.77 20.50
N ASP A 11 13.12 -8.72 19.69
CA ASP A 11 14.32 -7.99 19.29
C ASP A 11 13.91 -6.51 19.30
N GLU A 12 14.81 -5.58 19.63
CA GLU A 12 14.52 -4.13 19.64
C GLU A 12 14.15 -3.62 18.22
N ASP A 13 14.56 -4.33 17.16
CA ASP A 13 14.12 -4.17 15.78
C ASP A 13 12.69 -4.66 15.51
N GLY A 14 12.15 -5.48 16.41
CA GLY A 14 10.81 -6.06 16.38
C GLY A 14 9.71 -5.06 16.70
N GLU A 15 9.92 -4.15 17.67
CA GLU A 15 8.97 -3.08 17.98
C GLU A 15 8.76 -2.15 16.78
N GLY A 16 9.86 -1.75 16.13
CA GLY A 16 9.80 -0.92 14.93
C GLY A 16 9.14 -1.61 13.73
N LYS A 17 9.25 -2.95 13.64
CA LYS A 17 8.60 -3.76 12.61
C LYS A 17 7.09 -3.90 12.87
N LEU A 18 6.69 -4.17 14.11
CA LEU A 18 5.29 -4.28 14.51
C LEU A 18 4.55 -2.94 14.33
N GLU A 19 5.19 -1.84 14.71
CA GLU A 19 4.68 -0.49 14.49
C GLU A 19 4.44 -0.23 12.99
N LEU A 20 5.42 -0.55 12.15
CA LEU A 20 5.28 -0.40 10.69
C LEU A 20 4.12 -1.24 10.15
N ILE A 21 3.97 -2.49 10.59
CA ILE A 21 2.86 -3.35 10.16
C ILE A 21 1.53 -2.71 10.55
N CYS A 22 1.40 -2.18 11.77
CA CYS A 22 0.19 -1.49 12.20
C CYS A 22 -0.15 -0.29 11.30
N LEU A 23 0.86 0.51 10.94
CA LEU A 23 0.70 1.66 10.04
C LEU A 23 0.30 1.22 8.62
N VAL A 24 0.93 0.16 8.11
CA VAL A 24 0.61 -0.42 6.80
C VAL A 24 -0.82 -0.92 6.78
N LEU A 25 -1.24 -1.66 7.81
CA LEU A 25 -2.58 -2.19 7.90
C LEU A 25 -3.63 -1.08 8.02
N ARG A 26 -3.27 0.04 8.66
CA ARG A 26 -4.17 1.19 8.84
C ARG A 26 -4.31 2.05 7.59
N HIS A 27 -3.21 2.33 6.90
CA HIS A 27 -3.17 3.34 5.85
C HIS A 27 -2.90 2.80 4.46
N MET A 28 -2.17 1.70 4.35
CA MET A 28 -1.65 1.20 3.08
C MET A 28 -2.38 -0.03 2.58
N ILE A 29 -3.56 -0.39 3.12
CA ILE A 29 -4.39 -1.46 2.53
C ILE A 29 -5.41 -0.84 1.59
N HIS A 30 -5.36 -1.25 0.33
CA HIS A 30 -6.43 -1.00 -0.62
C HIS A 30 -7.52 -2.06 -0.47
N LEU A 31 -8.51 -1.78 0.37
CA LEU A 31 -9.71 -2.59 0.51
C LEU A 31 -10.57 -2.54 -0.77
N PRO A 32 -11.53 -3.47 -0.95
CA PRO A 32 -12.53 -3.31 -1.98
C PRO A 32 -13.17 -1.93 -1.86
N CYS A 33 -13.10 -1.13 -2.93
CA CYS A 33 -13.74 0.17 -2.97
C CYS A 33 -15.26 -0.03 -2.84
N ALA A 34 -15.78 0.10 -1.62
CA ALA A 34 -17.17 -0.16 -1.31
C ALA A 34 -18.10 0.94 -1.85
N SER A 35 -17.55 2.12 -2.15
CA SER A 35 -18.30 3.27 -2.66
C SER A 35 -17.72 3.80 -3.97
N SER A 36 -18.62 4.15 -4.88
CA SER A 36 -18.34 4.66 -6.22
C SER A 36 -17.68 6.04 -6.26
N ASN A 37 -17.58 6.70 -5.11
CA ASN A 37 -17.01 8.04 -4.97
C ASN A 37 -15.55 8.03 -4.48
N LEU A 38 -14.92 6.85 -4.37
CA LEU A 38 -13.52 6.76 -3.98
C LEU A 38 -12.61 7.09 -5.18
N PRO A 39 -11.48 7.79 -4.95
CA PRO A 39 -10.54 8.18 -6.03
C PRO A 39 -9.91 6.98 -6.76
N CYS A 40 -10.03 5.77 -6.22
CA CYS A 40 -9.64 4.51 -6.84
C CYS A 40 -10.57 4.06 -7.99
N GLN A 41 -11.75 4.64 -8.11
CA GLN A 41 -12.80 4.24 -9.04
C GLN A 41 -13.03 5.38 -10.05
N ASN A 42 -13.03 5.06 -11.35
CA ASN A 42 -13.42 6.05 -12.34
C ASN A 42 -14.94 6.24 -12.31
N GLY A 43 -15.44 7.33 -12.91
CA GLY A 43 -16.88 7.62 -12.98
C GLY A 43 -17.72 6.56 -13.70
N LYS A 44 -17.10 5.54 -14.31
CA LYS A 44 -17.75 4.38 -14.95
C LYS A 44 -17.74 3.12 -14.08
N GLY A 45 -17.18 3.20 -12.87
CA GLY A 45 -17.14 2.13 -11.90
C GLY A 45 -15.95 1.17 -11.99
N PHE A 46 -15.01 1.40 -12.90
CA PHE A 46 -13.81 0.58 -12.99
C PHE A 46 -12.73 1.06 -12.02
N ARG A 47 -12.03 0.11 -11.40
CA ARG A 47 -10.89 0.39 -10.53
C ARG A 47 -9.69 0.85 -11.36
N THR A 48 -9.24 2.08 -11.16
CA THR A 48 -8.17 2.72 -11.94
C THR A 48 -6.78 2.28 -11.51
N LYS A 49 -6.61 1.90 -10.24
CA LYS A 49 -5.31 1.54 -9.67
C LYS A 49 -4.96 0.05 -9.79
N GLY A 50 -5.87 -0.78 -10.28
CA GLY A 50 -5.60 -2.19 -10.61
C GLY A 50 -5.31 -3.10 -9.41
N PHE A 51 -6.04 -2.90 -8.30
CA PHE A 51 -5.98 -3.78 -7.13
C PHE A 51 -7.05 -4.89 -7.18
N PRO A 52 -6.74 -6.12 -6.74
CA PRO A 52 -5.44 -6.57 -6.18
C PRO A 52 -4.34 -6.69 -7.26
N LYS A 53 -3.09 -6.39 -6.89
CA LYS A 53 -1.94 -6.50 -7.81
C LYS A 53 -1.46 -7.96 -7.92
N SER A 54 -0.86 -8.32 -9.05
CA SER A 54 -0.15 -9.59 -9.19
C SER A 54 1.12 -9.63 -8.32
N PHE A 55 1.50 -10.83 -7.90
CA PHE A 55 2.82 -11.05 -7.32
C PHE A 55 3.89 -10.91 -8.40
N ASN A 56 5.06 -10.43 -8.00
CA ASN A 56 6.16 -10.15 -8.89
C ASN A 56 7.49 -10.31 -8.14
N GLU A 57 8.42 -11.09 -8.66
CA GLU A 57 9.69 -11.36 -7.99
C GLU A 57 10.70 -10.22 -8.14
N TYR A 58 10.56 -9.40 -9.19
CA TYR A 58 11.52 -8.37 -9.55
C TYR A 58 10.82 -7.05 -9.91
N THR A 59 11.52 -5.93 -9.70
CA THR A 59 11.05 -4.63 -10.19
C THR A 59 11.42 -4.47 -11.65
N TYR A 60 10.47 -4.14 -12.52
CA TYR A 60 10.70 -3.88 -13.94
C TYR A 60 9.81 -2.75 -14.47
N VAL A 61 10.19 -2.14 -15.60
CA VAL A 61 9.37 -1.13 -16.29
C VAL A 61 8.45 -1.86 -17.28
N ALA A 62 7.14 -1.72 -17.11
CA ALA A 62 6.16 -2.32 -18.02
C ALA A 62 6.06 -1.52 -19.34
N ALA A 63 5.45 -2.13 -20.35
CA ALA A 63 5.28 -1.52 -21.69
C ALA A 63 4.50 -0.19 -21.67
N ASN A 64 3.71 0.06 -20.63
CA ASN A 64 3.00 1.32 -20.43
C ASN A 64 3.86 2.43 -19.80
N GLY A 65 5.17 2.19 -19.59
CA GLY A 65 6.11 3.14 -19.02
C GLY A 65 6.13 3.21 -17.48
N TYR A 66 5.26 2.45 -16.80
CA TYR A 66 5.19 2.44 -15.33
C TYR A 66 6.03 1.31 -14.73
N ALA A 67 6.66 1.57 -13.59
CA ALA A 67 7.38 0.56 -12.84
C ALA A 67 6.40 -0.41 -12.15
N GLN A 68 6.53 -1.71 -12.46
CA GLN A 68 5.94 -2.81 -11.70
C GLN A 68 6.96 -3.22 -10.64
N LEU A 69 6.72 -2.85 -9.38
CA LEU A 69 7.65 -3.21 -8.30
C LEU A 69 7.53 -4.68 -7.93
N LYS A 70 8.62 -5.20 -7.34
CA LYS A 70 8.63 -6.48 -6.64
C LYS A 70 7.51 -6.53 -5.58
N ARG A 71 6.77 -7.63 -5.58
CA ARG A 71 5.69 -7.96 -4.63
C ARG A 71 5.71 -9.46 -4.39
N GLN A 72 6.32 -9.89 -3.29
CA GLN A 72 6.42 -11.29 -2.94
C GLN A 72 5.07 -11.87 -2.54
N SER A 73 4.89 -13.17 -2.77
CA SER A 73 3.77 -13.91 -2.21
C SER A 73 3.80 -13.80 -0.69
N ASP A 74 2.62 -13.72 -0.10
CA ASP A 74 2.46 -13.83 1.34
C ASP A 74 2.83 -15.24 1.78
N GLU A 75 3.65 -15.35 2.83
CA GLU A 75 3.82 -16.59 3.58
C GLU A 75 2.60 -16.81 4.50
N GLU A 76 2.09 -15.73 5.12
CA GLU A 76 0.85 -15.74 5.91
C GLU A 76 0.03 -14.45 5.67
N PRO A 77 -1.21 -14.55 5.15
CA PRO A 77 -2.10 -13.40 4.99
C PRO A 77 -2.70 -12.95 6.35
N VAL A 78 -3.00 -11.66 6.49
CA VAL A 78 -3.44 -11.05 7.75
C VAL A 78 -4.96 -10.90 7.78
N LEU A 79 -5.61 -11.37 8.85
CA LEU A 79 -7.02 -11.09 9.14
C LEU A 79 -7.16 -9.69 9.77
N LEU A 80 -8.00 -8.84 9.18
CA LEU A 80 -8.29 -7.52 9.75
C LEU A 80 -9.17 -7.60 11.00
N SER A 81 -9.21 -6.48 11.73
CA SER A 81 -10.00 -6.33 12.96
C SER A 81 -11.51 -6.54 12.78
N ASP A 82 -12.02 -6.56 11.55
CA ASP A 82 -13.41 -6.88 11.23
C ASP A 82 -13.72 -8.39 11.30
N GLY A 83 -12.69 -9.23 11.47
CA GLY A 83 -12.81 -10.69 11.58
C GLY A 83 -13.26 -11.40 10.31
N ARG A 84 -13.35 -10.69 9.17
CA ARG A 84 -13.86 -11.24 7.90
C ARG A 84 -12.95 -10.96 6.72
N THR A 85 -12.24 -9.84 6.74
CA THR A 85 -11.42 -9.43 5.62
C THR A 85 -10.00 -9.95 5.80
N VAL A 86 -9.60 -10.85 4.91
CA VAL A 86 -8.23 -11.33 4.79
C VAL A 86 -7.48 -10.45 3.80
N VAL A 87 -6.32 -9.95 4.21
CA VAL A 87 -5.47 -9.06 3.43
C VAL A 87 -4.16 -9.74 3.12
N SER A 88 -3.73 -9.59 1.87
CA SER A 88 -2.49 -10.10 1.33
C SER A 88 -1.60 -8.92 0.86
N ASN A 89 -0.36 -9.18 0.50
CA ASN A 89 0.56 -8.21 -0.08
C ASN A 89 0.00 -7.64 -1.40
N ARG A 90 -1.02 -8.26 -2.02
CA ARG A 90 -1.68 -7.80 -3.25
C ARG A 90 -2.58 -6.59 -3.06
N GLU A 91 -3.09 -6.37 -1.86
CA GLU A 91 -3.91 -5.23 -1.49
C GLU A 91 -3.06 -4.08 -0.95
N VAL A 92 -1.80 -4.35 -0.57
CA VAL A 92 -0.92 -3.33 -0.01
C VAL A 92 -0.50 -2.32 -1.08
N VAL A 93 -0.74 -1.04 -0.80
CA VAL A 93 -0.25 0.12 -1.55
C VAL A 93 1.23 0.31 -1.23
N GLN A 94 2.02 0.60 -2.25
CA GLN A 94 3.46 0.83 -2.10
C GLN A 94 3.71 2.06 -1.23
N HIS A 95 4.66 1.97 -0.32
CA HIS A 95 5.02 3.05 0.59
C HIS A 95 6.52 3.02 0.90
N PRO A 96 7.16 4.19 1.03
CA PRO A 96 8.44 4.28 1.70
C PRO A 96 8.23 4.28 3.22
N ARG A 97 8.89 3.33 3.91
CA ARG A 97 8.77 3.12 5.36
C ARG A 97 9.01 4.40 6.17
N TYR A 98 9.98 5.20 5.75
CA TYR A 98 10.34 6.45 6.42
C TYR A 98 9.18 7.48 6.42
N LEU A 99 8.55 7.72 5.27
CA LEU A 99 7.47 8.70 5.19
C LEU A 99 6.21 8.21 5.90
N LEU A 100 5.90 6.92 5.81
CA LEU A 100 4.76 6.35 6.51
C LEU A 100 4.89 6.51 8.03
N LYS A 101 6.08 6.24 8.59
CA LYS A 101 6.35 6.47 10.02
C LYS A 101 6.36 7.95 10.40
N ARG A 102 6.90 8.82 9.54
CA ARG A 102 7.04 10.25 9.85
C ARG A 102 5.72 11.01 9.82
N PHE A 103 4.84 10.69 8.88
CA PHE A 103 3.61 11.46 8.63
C PHE A 103 2.33 10.73 9.00
N ASP A 104 2.40 9.45 9.34
CA ASP A 104 1.27 8.65 9.82
C ASP A 104 0.01 8.78 8.93
N THR A 105 0.22 8.81 7.61
CA THR A 105 -0.81 9.08 6.60
C THR A 105 -0.58 8.23 5.34
N LEU A 106 -1.60 8.17 4.47
CA LEU A 106 -1.51 7.53 3.16
C LEU A 106 -0.55 8.32 2.26
N VAL A 107 0.69 7.83 2.11
CA VAL A 107 1.69 8.41 1.21
C VAL A 107 1.91 7.48 0.02
N ASN A 108 1.45 7.88 -1.16
CA ASN A 108 1.75 7.19 -2.41
C ASN A 108 2.99 7.81 -3.05
N VAL A 109 4.13 7.12 -3.00
CA VAL A 109 5.34 7.55 -3.73
C VAL A 109 5.48 6.71 -4.98
N GLU A 110 5.00 7.26 -6.09
CA GLU A 110 5.28 6.74 -7.43
C GLU A 110 6.68 7.25 -7.84
N HIS A 111 7.53 6.37 -8.37
CA HIS A 111 8.87 6.74 -8.84
C HIS A 111 8.74 7.21 -10.28
N TRP A 112 9.03 8.48 -10.53
CA TRP A 112 8.84 9.07 -11.85
C TRP A 112 10.11 9.74 -12.36
N VAL A 113 10.39 9.54 -13.63
CA VAL A 113 11.55 10.13 -14.32
C VAL A 113 11.13 11.29 -15.25
N SER A 114 9.85 11.68 -15.28
CA SER A 114 9.35 12.75 -16.14
C SER A 114 8.99 14.04 -15.38
N LEU A 115 9.15 15.19 -16.03
CA LEU A 115 8.78 16.50 -15.49
C LEU A 115 7.27 16.63 -15.19
N GLU A 116 6.42 15.93 -15.96
CA GLU A 116 4.96 15.87 -15.71
C GLU A 116 4.62 15.23 -14.37
N ALA A 117 5.48 14.33 -13.88
CA ALA A 117 5.26 13.71 -12.60
C ALA A 117 5.66 14.57 -11.40
N ILE A 118 6.67 15.43 -11.55
CA ILE A 118 6.99 16.44 -10.54
C ILE A 118 5.77 17.35 -10.34
N LYS A 119 5.12 17.77 -11.44
CA LYS A 119 3.85 18.51 -11.37
C LYS A 119 2.76 17.75 -10.61
N TYR A 120 2.65 16.44 -10.80
CA TYR A 120 1.69 15.60 -10.08
C TYR A 120 1.98 15.50 -8.57
N ILE A 121 3.24 15.35 -8.18
CA ILE A 121 3.66 15.33 -6.77
C ILE A 121 3.29 16.65 -6.08
N PHE A 122 3.62 17.78 -6.71
CA PHE A 122 3.24 19.09 -6.19
C PHE A 122 1.71 19.22 -6.05
N MET A 123 0.93 18.82 -7.06
CA MET A 123 -0.53 18.85 -6.95
C MET A 123 -1.10 17.97 -5.83
N GLN A 124 -0.45 16.87 -5.47
CA GLN A 124 -0.92 15.96 -4.43
C GLN A 124 -0.47 16.37 -3.02
N MET A 125 0.68 17.03 -2.87
CA MET A 125 1.14 17.54 -1.56
C MET A 125 0.43 18.83 -1.14
N PHE A 126 0.03 19.67 -2.10
CA PHE A 126 -0.60 20.97 -1.85
C PHE A 126 -2.12 20.96 -2.02
N ARG A 127 -2.74 19.79 -2.00
CA ARG A 127 -4.20 19.65 -2.04
C ARG A 127 -4.80 19.54 -0.65
#